data_AF-F8N7J8-F1
#
_entry.id   AF-F8N7J8-F1
#
_cell.length_a   1.000
_cell.length_b   1.000
_cell.length_c   1.000
_cell.angle_alpha   90.00
_cell.angle_beta   90.00
_cell.angle_gamma   90.00
#
_symmetry.space_group_name_H-M   'P 1'
#
loop_
_entity.id
_entity.type
_entity.pdbx_description
1 polymer ?
#
loop_
_entity_poly.entity_id
_entity_poly.type
_entity_poly.pdbx_seq_one_letter_code
_entity_poly.pdbx_strand_id
1 'polypeptide(L)'
;MDKINVQEFLKLAKPVLKTQYCIEAGWDGDALKNVIQDLEVGNDDDITNTVENLIFSDETKPIPIELQKLAHYTYGIAIEDEDPNMILNYGSLYYNGRIGVQDFQKAEKYFLMADSLGQSYAPDCLGYIYYYGRTGKPDYEKAYKYFSKSVLLTKSPNAIYKLGDMYRNGYFVTKDEKTAFRCYQQAERIMKARQKNDDEDGEGSFYIANETPDVWFRLGECYQKGIGVDEDIYEALRYYQKAEIGFMKQVQEGNFMVKKMLNRTIKQEEEVRRVLLDEMPEMNWAKEYTGYKTL
;
A
#
# COMPACT_ATOMS: atom_id res chain seq x y z
N MET A 1 -29.49 -9.97 -7.13
CA MET A 1 -29.63 -11.42 -7.41
C MET A 1 -30.13 -11.76 -8.80
N ASP A 2 -30.71 -10.82 -9.56
CA ASP A 2 -31.17 -11.09 -10.95
C ASP A 2 -30.05 -11.43 -11.97
N LYS A 3 -28.77 -11.29 -11.61
CA LYS A 3 -27.63 -11.48 -12.53
C LYS A 3 -26.75 -12.71 -12.22
N ILE A 4 -27.00 -13.41 -11.11
CA ILE A 4 -26.18 -14.57 -10.74
C ILE A 4 -26.73 -15.82 -11.44
N ASN A 5 -25.91 -16.45 -12.28
CA ASN A 5 -26.15 -17.80 -12.73
C ASN A 5 -25.69 -18.80 -11.64
N VAL A 6 -26.62 -19.24 -10.80
CA VAL A 6 -26.33 -20.15 -9.67
C VAL A 6 -25.63 -21.43 -10.13
N GLN A 7 -26.03 -22.01 -11.28
CA GLN A 7 -25.39 -23.22 -11.80
C GLN A 7 -23.93 -22.98 -12.19
N GLU A 8 -23.63 -21.86 -12.85
CA GLU A 8 -22.25 -21.52 -13.22
C GLU A 8 -21.41 -21.19 -11.99
N PHE A 9 -21.96 -20.47 -11.01
CA PHE A 9 -21.27 -20.20 -9.74
C PHE A 9 -20.90 -21.50 -9.02
N LEU A 10 -21.85 -22.41 -8.80
CA LEU A 10 -21.60 -23.69 -8.12
C LEU A 10 -20.57 -24.55 -8.86
N LYS A 11 -20.59 -24.52 -10.20
CA LYS A 11 -19.61 -25.22 -11.05
C LYS A 11 -18.19 -24.67 -10.86
N LEU A 12 -18.04 -23.36 -10.68
CA LEU A 12 -16.75 -22.71 -10.44
C LEU A 12 -16.29 -22.82 -8.97
N ALA A 13 -17.21 -22.78 -8.02
CA ALA A 13 -16.93 -22.74 -6.59
C ALA A 13 -16.59 -24.12 -5.98
N LYS A 14 -17.26 -25.20 -6.43
CA LYS A 14 -17.01 -26.56 -5.89
C LYS A 14 -15.55 -27.04 -6.04
N PRO A 15 -14.85 -26.79 -7.16
CA PRO A 15 -13.42 -27.07 -7.26
C PRO A 15 -12.55 -26.32 -6.24
N VAL A 16 -12.94 -25.09 -5.86
CA VAL A 16 -12.19 -24.26 -4.89
C VAL A 16 -12.11 -24.93 -3.53
N LEU A 17 -13.21 -25.53 -3.05
CA LEU A 17 -13.26 -26.27 -1.77
C LEU A 17 -12.26 -27.43 -1.68
N LYS A 18 -11.79 -27.94 -2.82
CA LYS A 18 -10.83 -29.04 -2.89
C LYS A 18 -9.37 -28.56 -2.90
N THR A 19 -9.14 -27.26 -3.04
CA THR A 19 -7.79 -26.70 -3.05
C THR A 19 -7.23 -26.64 -1.63
N GLN A 20 -5.94 -26.92 -1.48
CA GLN A 20 -5.25 -26.79 -0.20
C GLN A 20 -5.36 -25.35 0.36
N TYR A 21 -5.36 -24.35 -0.53
CA TYR A 21 -5.57 -22.95 -0.19
C TYR A 21 -6.88 -22.73 0.59
N CYS A 22 -8.00 -23.22 0.04
CA CYS A 22 -9.31 -23.07 0.69
C CYS A 22 -9.40 -23.84 2.02
N ILE A 23 -8.79 -25.03 2.10
CA ILE A 23 -8.77 -25.84 3.32
C ILE A 23 -8.00 -25.13 4.45
N GLU A 24 -6.92 -24.44 4.11
CA GLU A 24 -6.07 -23.72 5.05
C GLU A 24 -6.58 -22.31 5.40
N ALA A 25 -7.50 -21.76 4.61
CA ALA A 25 -8.07 -20.43 4.81
C ALA A 25 -9.00 -20.32 6.04
N GLY A 26 -9.24 -21.42 6.76
CA GLY A 26 -10.02 -21.42 8.00
C GLY A 26 -11.46 -20.96 7.78
N TRP A 27 -11.87 -19.94 8.53
CA TRP A 27 -13.25 -19.41 8.49
C TRP A 27 -13.67 -18.94 7.09
N ASP A 28 -12.77 -18.37 6.29
CA ASP A 28 -13.09 -17.93 4.93
C ASP A 28 -13.41 -19.12 3.99
N GLY A 29 -12.72 -20.24 4.20
CA GLY A 29 -13.00 -21.49 3.48
C GLY A 29 -14.35 -22.09 3.89
N ASP A 30 -14.67 -22.04 5.18
CA ASP A 30 -15.99 -22.47 5.71
C ASP A 30 -17.13 -21.55 5.23
N ALA A 31 -16.88 -20.25 5.10
CA ALA A 31 -17.85 -19.30 4.55
C ALA A 31 -18.23 -19.67 3.10
N LEU A 32 -17.24 -19.96 2.24
CA LEU A 32 -17.51 -20.41 0.87
C LEU A 32 -18.33 -21.71 0.85
N LYS A 33 -18.05 -22.63 1.78
CA LYS A 33 -18.79 -23.88 1.89
C LYS A 33 -20.25 -23.64 2.27
N ASN A 34 -20.53 -22.71 3.17
CA ASN A 34 -21.90 -22.35 3.59
C ASN A 34 -22.68 -21.72 2.42
N VAL A 35 -22.09 -20.74 1.73
CA VAL A 35 -22.69 -20.12 0.53
C VAL A 35 -23.07 -21.17 -0.51
N ILE A 36 -22.20 -22.16 -0.75
CA ILE A 36 -22.48 -23.24 -1.70
C ILE A 36 -23.71 -24.06 -1.24
N GLN A 37 -23.83 -24.38 0.05
CA GLN A 37 -24.96 -25.13 0.59
C GLN A 37 -26.27 -24.35 0.51
N ASP A 38 -26.23 -23.05 0.82
CA ASP A 38 -27.39 -22.17 0.76
C ASP A 38 -27.91 -22.03 -0.68
N LEU A 39 -27.01 -21.82 -1.64
CA LEU A 39 -27.38 -21.76 -3.06
C LEU A 39 -27.92 -23.10 -3.61
N GLU A 40 -27.50 -24.24 -3.08
CA GLU A 40 -28.02 -25.56 -3.48
C GLU A 40 -29.47 -25.80 -3.04
N VAL A 41 -29.89 -25.19 -1.93
CA VAL A 41 -31.27 -25.28 -1.42
C VAL A 41 -32.15 -24.10 -1.87
N GLY A 42 -31.60 -23.18 -2.65
CA GLY A 42 -32.33 -22.05 -3.24
C GLY A 42 -32.41 -20.81 -2.34
N ASN A 43 -31.50 -20.69 -1.37
CA ASN A 43 -31.37 -19.49 -0.55
C ASN A 43 -30.46 -18.46 -1.22
N ASP A 44 -30.74 -17.21 -0.90
CA ASP A 44 -30.03 -16.01 -1.33
C ASP A 44 -28.87 -15.71 -0.36
N ASP A 45 -27.66 -15.48 -0.88
CA ASP A 45 -26.47 -15.21 -0.04
C ASP A 45 -25.48 -14.26 -0.73
N ASP A 46 -24.61 -13.62 0.07
CA ASP A 46 -23.59 -12.68 -0.39
C ASP A 46 -22.33 -13.40 -0.89
N ILE A 47 -22.42 -13.85 -2.14
CA ILE A 47 -21.34 -14.53 -2.83
C ILE A 47 -20.11 -13.64 -3.03
N THR A 48 -20.31 -12.32 -3.14
CA THR A 48 -19.27 -11.39 -3.54
C THR A 48 -18.30 -11.16 -2.39
N ASN A 49 -18.83 -10.82 -1.22
CA ASN A 49 -18.02 -10.67 -0.01
C ASN A 49 -17.34 -11.98 0.39
N THR A 50 -18.02 -13.12 0.23
CA THR A 50 -17.42 -14.42 0.57
C THR A 50 -16.21 -14.75 -0.33
N VAL A 51 -16.32 -14.50 -1.63
CA VAL A 51 -15.21 -14.74 -2.57
C VAL A 51 -14.07 -13.74 -2.33
N GLU A 52 -14.35 -12.47 -2.05
CA GLU A 52 -13.33 -11.49 -1.69
C GLU A 52 -12.57 -11.85 -0.42
N ASN A 53 -13.30 -12.17 0.66
CA ASN A 53 -12.67 -12.58 1.92
C ASN A 53 -11.73 -13.78 1.68
N LEU A 54 -12.17 -14.75 0.88
CA LEU A 54 -11.31 -15.88 0.54
C LEU A 54 -10.07 -15.46 -0.29
N ILE A 55 -10.20 -14.52 -1.24
CA ILE A 55 -9.09 -14.00 -2.07
C ILE A 55 -8.03 -13.28 -1.22
N PHE A 56 -8.48 -12.58 -0.18
CA PHE A 56 -7.64 -11.77 0.70
C PHE A 56 -7.26 -12.48 2.02
N SER A 57 -7.72 -13.72 2.23
CA SER A 57 -7.48 -14.51 3.46
C SER A 57 -5.99 -14.75 3.73
N ASP A 58 -5.20 -15.04 2.68
CA ASP A 58 -3.74 -15.15 2.76
C ASP A 58 -3.12 -14.53 1.50
N GLU A 59 -2.59 -13.31 1.66
CA GLU A 59 -1.90 -12.57 0.61
C GLU A 59 -0.48 -13.09 0.32
N THR A 60 0.08 -13.91 1.20
CA THR A 60 1.44 -14.47 1.06
C THR A 60 1.46 -15.69 0.14
N LYS A 61 0.31 -16.38 -0.01
CA LYS A 61 0.17 -17.56 -0.85
C LYS A 61 -0.41 -17.22 -2.22
N PRO A 62 0.07 -17.84 -3.31
CA PRO A 62 -0.51 -17.64 -4.64
C PRO A 62 -1.93 -18.20 -4.71
N ILE A 63 -2.84 -17.44 -5.33
CA ILE A 63 -4.23 -17.84 -5.52
C ILE A 63 -4.29 -19.01 -6.52
N PRO A 64 -4.93 -20.15 -6.19
CA PRO A 64 -5.03 -21.29 -7.12
C PRO A 64 -5.92 -20.94 -8.32
N ILE A 65 -5.69 -21.63 -9.46
CA ILE A 65 -6.39 -21.33 -10.72
C ILE A 65 -7.91 -21.50 -10.62
N GLU A 66 -8.39 -22.40 -9.76
CA GLU A 66 -9.80 -22.60 -9.45
C GLU A 66 -10.40 -21.32 -8.83
N LEU A 67 -9.72 -20.75 -7.84
CA LEU A 67 -10.18 -19.52 -7.17
C LEU A 67 -10.03 -18.30 -8.08
N GLN A 68 -9.01 -18.24 -8.95
CA GLN A 68 -8.90 -17.17 -9.95
C GLN A 68 -10.08 -17.17 -10.93
N LYS A 69 -10.54 -18.36 -11.38
CA LYS A 69 -11.71 -18.47 -12.26
C LYS A 69 -12.99 -18.03 -11.55
N LEU A 70 -13.18 -18.44 -10.30
CA LEU A 70 -14.31 -18.00 -9.48
C LEU A 70 -14.27 -16.47 -9.29
N ALA A 71 -13.11 -15.92 -8.95
CA ALA A 71 -12.90 -14.49 -8.80
C ALA A 71 -13.26 -13.70 -10.08
N HIS A 72 -12.81 -14.16 -11.25
CA HIS A 72 -13.17 -13.52 -12.53
C HIS A 72 -14.67 -13.49 -12.77
N TYR A 73 -15.38 -14.56 -12.41
CA TYR A 73 -16.83 -14.61 -12.51
C TYR A 73 -17.50 -13.62 -11.56
N THR A 74 -17.10 -13.63 -10.28
CA THR A 74 -17.65 -12.73 -9.24
C THR A 74 -17.39 -11.26 -9.56
N TYR A 75 -16.17 -10.89 -9.96
CA TYR A 75 -15.87 -9.52 -10.37
C TYR A 75 -16.57 -9.13 -11.68
N GLY A 76 -16.86 -10.09 -12.57
CA GLY A 76 -17.70 -9.84 -13.74
C GLY A 76 -19.09 -9.36 -13.36
N ILE A 77 -19.71 -10.01 -12.37
CA ILE A 77 -21.00 -9.59 -11.81
C ILE A 77 -20.88 -8.20 -11.17
N ALA A 78 -19.84 -7.98 -10.37
CA ALA A 78 -19.64 -6.68 -9.72
C ALA A 78 -19.44 -5.53 -10.72
N ILE A 79 -18.81 -5.79 -11.88
CA ILE A 79 -18.72 -4.83 -12.98
C ILE A 79 -20.09 -4.53 -13.57
N GLU A 80 -20.93 -5.54 -13.78
CA GLU A 80 -22.30 -5.37 -14.29
C GLU A 80 -23.21 -4.65 -13.28
N ASP A 81 -22.95 -4.82 -11.99
CA ASP A 81 -23.64 -4.14 -10.89
C ASP A 81 -23.05 -2.75 -10.58
N GLU A 82 -22.02 -2.33 -11.31
CA GLU A 82 -21.31 -1.06 -11.12
C GLU A 82 -20.83 -0.86 -9.68
N ASP A 83 -20.41 -1.93 -9.00
CA ASP A 83 -19.87 -1.86 -7.64
C ASP A 83 -18.45 -1.25 -7.66
N PRO A 84 -18.28 0.01 -7.20
CA PRO A 84 -17.02 0.71 -7.33
C PRO A 84 -15.91 0.11 -6.46
N ASN A 85 -16.25 -0.49 -5.30
CA ASN A 85 -15.31 -1.08 -4.36
C ASN A 85 -14.73 -2.37 -4.93
N MET A 86 -15.58 -3.26 -5.44
CA MET A 86 -15.16 -4.50 -6.09
C MET A 86 -14.32 -4.23 -7.34
N ILE A 87 -14.72 -3.26 -8.16
CA ILE A 87 -13.97 -2.90 -9.36
C ILE A 87 -12.57 -2.37 -9.00
N LEU A 88 -12.46 -1.58 -7.92
CA LEU A 88 -11.17 -1.13 -7.39
C LEU A 88 -10.31 -2.33 -6.96
N ASN A 89 -10.88 -3.25 -6.17
CA ASN A 89 -10.17 -4.45 -5.70
C ASN A 89 -9.70 -5.32 -6.87
N TYR A 90 -10.53 -5.49 -7.90
CA TYR A 90 -10.15 -6.24 -9.10
C TYR A 90 -8.98 -5.58 -9.84
N GLY A 91 -8.98 -4.25 -9.94
CA GLY A 91 -7.84 -3.48 -10.44
C GLY A 91 -6.57 -3.72 -9.62
N SER A 92 -6.68 -3.77 -8.28
CA SER A 92 -5.56 -4.05 -7.38
C SER A 92 -4.98 -5.45 -7.58
N LEU A 93 -5.84 -6.46 -7.79
CA LEU A 93 -5.39 -7.83 -8.08
C LEU A 93 -4.56 -7.91 -9.37
N TYR A 94 -4.93 -7.18 -10.41
CA TYR A 94 -4.12 -7.07 -11.63
C TYR A 94 -2.85 -6.24 -11.42
N TYR A 95 -2.94 -5.15 -10.66
CA TYR A 95 -1.79 -4.30 -10.35
C TYR A 95 -0.71 -5.06 -9.60
N ASN A 96 -1.09 -5.96 -8.70
CA ASN A 96 -0.14 -6.76 -7.91
C ASN A 96 0.17 -8.13 -8.52
N GLY A 97 -0.53 -8.53 -9.59
CA GLY A 97 -0.38 -9.86 -10.19
C GLY A 97 -0.89 -11.00 -9.30
N ARG A 98 -1.85 -10.73 -8.42
CA ARG A 98 -2.49 -11.74 -7.55
C ARG A 98 -3.45 -12.64 -8.33
N ILE A 99 -4.08 -12.11 -9.39
CA ILE A 99 -5.02 -12.84 -10.24
C ILE A 99 -4.41 -13.14 -11.63
N GLY A 100 -3.42 -14.04 -11.63
CA GLY A 100 -2.66 -14.41 -12.81
C GLY A 100 -1.37 -13.60 -12.97
N VAL A 101 -1.11 -13.06 -14.16
CA VAL A 101 0.09 -12.24 -14.41
C VAL A 101 -0.25 -10.77 -14.17
N GLN A 102 0.69 -10.03 -13.56
CA GLN A 102 0.58 -8.59 -13.38
C GLN A 102 0.29 -7.88 -14.71
N ASP A 103 -0.76 -7.06 -14.73
CA ASP A 103 -1.27 -6.40 -15.93
C ASP A 103 -1.70 -4.96 -15.57
N PHE A 104 -0.79 -4.01 -15.79
CA PHE A 104 -1.04 -2.61 -15.44
C PHE A 104 -2.09 -1.95 -16.34
N GLN A 105 -2.27 -2.42 -17.58
CA GLN A 105 -3.29 -1.89 -18.48
C GLN A 105 -4.69 -2.27 -17.99
N LYS A 106 -4.88 -3.52 -17.53
CA LYS A 106 -6.14 -3.92 -16.88
C LYS A 106 -6.34 -3.19 -15.55
N ALA A 107 -5.29 -3.06 -14.75
CA ALA A 107 -5.38 -2.29 -13.51
C ALA A 107 -5.84 -0.85 -13.77
N GLU A 108 -5.20 -0.14 -14.71
CA GLU A 108 -5.60 1.21 -15.11
C GLU A 108 -7.05 1.26 -15.59
N LYS A 109 -7.48 0.31 -16.44
CA LYS A 109 -8.85 0.22 -16.92
C LYS A 109 -9.85 0.15 -15.76
N TYR A 110 -9.64 -0.76 -14.80
CA TYR A 110 -10.56 -0.93 -13.67
C TYR A 110 -10.49 0.23 -12.68
N PHE A 111 -9.31 0.79 -12.43
CA PHE A 111 -9.19 1.99 -11.60
C PHE A 111 -9.89 3.20 -12.22
N LEU A 112 -9.81 3.39 -13.54
CA LEU A 112 -10.58 4.43 -14.25
C LEU A 112 -12.08 4.20 -14.11
N MET A 113 -12.53 2.95 -14.22
CA MET A 113 -13.94 2.59 -14.04
C MET A 113 -14.41 2.89 -12.60
N ALA A 114 -13.66 2.44 -11.59
CA ALA A 114 -13.96 2.73 -10.19
C ALA A 114 -13.97 4.25 -9.89
N ASP A 115 -13.01 5.01 -10.43
CA ASP A 115 -12.96 6.47 -10.30
C ASP A 115 -14.19 7.15 -10.92
N SER A 116 -14.65 6.66 -12.08
CA SER A 116 -15.85 7.17 -12.75
C SER A 116 -17.14 6.89 -11.99
N LEU A 117 -17.15 5.80 -11.21
CA LEU A 117 -18.25 5.41 -10.32
C LEU A 117 -18.14 6.06 -8.93
N GLY A 118 -17.13 6.91 -8.70
CA GLY A 118 -16.99 7.68 -7.46
C GLY A 118 -16.21 6.98 -6.34
N GLN A 119 -15.49 5.89 -6.62
CA GLN A 119 -14.62 5.28 -5.62
C GLN A 119 -13.51 6.25 -5.22
N SER A 120 -13.48 6.64 -3.94
CA SER A 120 -12.62 7.71 -3.39
C SER A 120 -11.11 7.38 -3.31
N TYR A 121 -10.73 6.10 -3.29
CA TYR A 121 -9.37 5.57 -3.32
C TYR A 121 -8.84 5.25 -4.73
N ALA A 122 -9.71 5.15 -5.75
CA ALA A 122 -9.26 4.96 -7.13
C ALA A 122 -8.27 6.03 -7.63
N PRO A 123 -8.42 7.33 -7.27
CA PRO A 123 -7.43 8.35 -7.60
C PRO A 123 -6.01 8.06 -7.08
N ASP A 124 -5.84 7.45 -5.91
CA ASP A 124 -4.50 7.09 -5.42
C ASP A 124 -3.83 6.11 -6.38
N CYS A 125 -4.56 5.07 -6.76
CA CYS A 125 -4.10 4.01 -7.65
C CYS A 125 -3.73 4.55 -9.03
N LEU A 126 -4.56 5.44 -9.59
CA LEU A 126 -4.30 6.11 -10.86
C LEU A 126 -3.09 7.05 -10.76
N GLY A 127 -2.96 7.78 -9.66
CA GLY A 127 -1.77 8.60 -9.39
C GLY A 127 -0.49 7.78 -9.49
N TYR A 128 -0.48 6.57 -8.91
CA TYR A 128 0.64 5.64 -8.99
C TYR A 128 0.93 5.11 -10.40
N ILE A 129 -0.11 4.76 -11.16
CA ILE A 129 0.02 4.34 -12.56
C ILE A 129 0.77 5.41 -13.35
N TYR A 130 0.33 6.66 -13.27
CA TYR A 130 0.90 7.76 -14.05
C TYR A 130 2.25 8.24 -13.52
N TYR A 131 2.44 8.28 -12.20
CA TYR A 131 3.69 8.73 -11.60
C TYR A 131 4.87 7.83 -11.96
N TYR A 132 4.66 6.51 -11.94
CA TYR A 132 5.70 5.54 -12.29
C TYR A 132 5.69 5.13 -13.76
N GLY A 133 4.73 5.62 -14.57
CA GLY A 133 4.59 5.23 -15.96
C GLY A 133 4.31 3.73 -16.15
N ARG A 134 3.47 3.13 -15.29
CA ARG A 134 3.23 1.67 -15.30
C ARG A 134 2.61 1.16 -16.60
N THR A 135 1.91 2.02 -17.34
CA THR A 135 1.32 1.72 -18.65
C THR A 135 2.02 2.45 -19.80
N GLY A 136 3.24 2.96 -19.58
CA GLY A 136 4.01 3.65 -20.62
C GLY A 136 5.20 4.44 -20.08
N LYS A 137 5.22 5.75 -20.36
CA LYS A 137 6.16 6.68 -19.74
C LYS A 137 5.45 7.42 -18.60
N PRO A 138 6.18 7.93 -17.58
CA PRO A 138 5.58 8.77 -16.56
C PRO A 138 4.82 9.96 -17.15
N ASP A 139 3.61 10.19 -16.65
CA ASP A 139 2.76 11.35 -16.96
C ASP A 139 2.53 12.12 -15.65
N TYR A 140 3.46 13.04 -15.36
CA TYR A 140 3.43 13.77 -14.10
C TYR A 140 2.26 14.76 -14.01
N GLU A 141 1.72 15.24 -15.12
CA GLU A 141 0.53 16.09 -15.07
C GLU A 141 -0.69 15.29 -14.60
N LYS A 142 -0.93 14.10 -15.17
CA LYS A 142 -2.01 13.22 -14.71
C LYS A 142 -1.77 12.76 -13.28
N ALA A 143 -0.55 12.36 -12.93
CA ALA A 143 -0.22 11.97 -11.56
C ALA A 143 -0.56 13.08 -10.56
N TYR A 144 -0.20 14.32 -10.86
CA TYR A 144 -0.51 15.48 -10.01
C TYR A 144 -2.02 15.65 -9.83
N LYS A 145 -2.78 15.57 -10.93
CA LYS A 145 -4.25 15.70 -10.90
C LYS A 145 -4.89 14.62 -10.03
N TYR A 146 -4.48 13.36 -10.20
CA TYR A 146 -5.04 12.24 -9.44
C TYR A 146 -4.65 12.25 -7.97
N PHE A 147 -3.39 12.52 -7.63
CA PHE A 147 -3.00 12.67 -6.23
C PHE A 147 -3.70 13.86 -5.58
N SER A 148 -3.81 15.01 -6.27
CA SER A 148 -4.56 16.16 -5.75
C SER A 148 -6.04 15.83 -5.51
N LYS A 149 -6.67 15.09 -6.43
CA LYS A 149 -8.04 14.59 -6.27
C LYS A 149 -8.16 13.68 -5.04
N SER A 150 -7.20 12.77 -4.84
CA SER A 150 -7.18 11.91 -3.65
C SER A 150 -7.06 12.69 -2.34
N VAL A 151 -6.15 13.68 -2.27
CA VAL A 151 -6.02 14.55 -1.08
C VAL A 151 -7.32 15.27 -0.77
N LEU A 152 -8.03 15.74 -1.80
CA LEU A 152 -9.32 16.41 -1.64
C LEU A 152 -10.41 15.47 -1.09
N LEU A 153 -10.48 14.24 -1.59
CA LEU A 153 -11.54 13.30 -1.25
C LEU A 153 -11.30 12.58 0.08
N THR A 154 -10.08 12.11 0.34
CA THR A 154 -9.80 11.18 1.45
C THR A 154 -8.72 11.68 2.42
N LYS A 155 -8.11 12.84 2.13
CA LYS A 155 -6.89 13.31 2.81
C LYS A 155 -5.80 12.22 2.81
N SER A 156 -5.69 11.47 1.72
CA SER A 156 -4.77 10.34 1.62
C SER A 156 -3.33 10.77 1.94
N PRO A 157 -2.70 10.18 2.99
CA PRO A 157 -1.32 10.50 3.30
C PRO A 157 -0.37 10.03 2.19
N ASN A 158 -0.75 9.00 1.43
CA ASN A 158 0.03 8.49 0.30
C ASN A 158 0.09 9.49 -0.84
N ALA A 159 -1.06 10.03 -1.24
CA ALA A 159 -1.11 11.13 -2.21
C ALA A 159 -0.33 12.36 -1.71
N ILE A 160 -0.46 12.72 -0.43
CA ILE A 160 0.23 13.89 0.12
C ILE A 160 1.75 13.76 -0.02
N TYR A 161 2.36 12.64 0.39
CA TYR A 161 3.80 12.52 0.27
C TYR A 161 4.24 12.36 -1.19
N LYS A 162 3.42 11.77 -2.06
CA LYS A 162 3.72 11.74 -3.51
C LYS A 162 3.70 13.12 -4.15
N LEU A 163 2.75 13.99 -3.77
CA LEU A 163 2.81 15.40 -4.12
C LEU A 163 4.09 16.05 -3.57
N GLY A 164 4.53 15.67 -2.37
CA GLY A 164 5.83 16.04 -1.83
C GLY A 164 7.01 15.62 -2.71
N ASP A 165 7.03 14.38 -3.18
CA ASP A 165 8.02 13.88 -4.15
C ASP A 165 7.99 14.69 -5.46
N MET A 166 6.81 15.13 -5.90
CA MET A 166 6.66 15.97 -7.10
C MET A 166 7.22 17.38 -6.91
N TYR A 167 6.92 18.04 -5.78
CA TYR A 167 7.52 19.34 -5.43
C TYR A 167 9.02 19.25 -5.23
N ARG A 168 9.53 18.17 -4.62
CA ARG A 168 10.97 17.96 -4.42
C ARG A 168 11.73 17.88 -5.74
N ASN A 169 11.17 17.19 -6.73
CA ASN A 169 11.85 16.90 -7.99
C ASN A 169 11.46 17.84 -9.14
N GLY A 170 10.46 18.71 -8.95
CA GLY A 170 9.93 19.58 -10.01
C GLY A 170 9.14 18.80 -11.07
N TYR A 171 8.44 17.73 -10.67
CA TYR A 171 7.63 16.93 -11.59
C TYR A 171 6.28 17.60 -11.80
N PHE A 172 6.06 18.15 -13.01
CA PHE A 172 4.92 18.98 -13.42
C PHE A 172 4.79 20.33 -12.68
N VAL A 173 5.12 20.38 -11.40
CA VAL A 173 5.17 21.60 -10.58
C VAL A 173 6.56 22.22 -10.54
N THR A 174 6.65 23.51 -10.23
CA THR A 174 7.92 24.15 -9.90
C THR A 174 8.53 23.49 -8.66
N LYS A 175 9.83 23.18 -8.74
CA LYS A 175 10.56 22.60 -7.61
C LYS A 175 10.46 23.52 -6.39
N ASP A 176 9.98 22.98 -5.27
CA ASP A 176 9.83 23.67 -3.99
C ASP A 176 10.08 22.70 -2.83
N GLU A 177 11.29 22.74 -2.30
CA GLU A 177 11.75 21.85 -1.23
C GLU A 177 11.03 22.13 0.10
N LYS A 178 10.64 23.39 0.37
CA LYS A 178 9.87 23.73 1.59
C LYS A 178 8.48 23.15 1.53
N THR A 179 7.84 23.19 0.36
CA THR A 179 6.54 22.55 0.17
C THR A 179 6.65 21.03 0.24
N ALA A 180 7.69 20.43 -0.35
CA ALA A 180 7.94 19.00 -0.22
C ALA A 180 8.07 18.55 1.24
N PHE A 181 8.90 19.25 2.03
CA PHE A 181 9.06 18.97 3.45
C PHE A 181 7.75 19.05 4.23
N ARG A 182 6.94 20.11 4.00
CA ARG A 182 5.61 20.25 4.63
C ARG A 182 4.67 19.10 4.25
N CYS A 183 4.68 18.66 3.00
CA CYS A 183 3.91 17.49 2.58
C CYS A 183 4.33 16.24 3.36
N TYR A 184 5.62 15.97 3.50
CA TYR A 184 6.11 14.82 4.26
C TYR A 184 5.71 14.88 5.74
N GLN A 185 5.84 16.04 6.38
CA GLN A 185 5.39 16.24 7.77
C GLN A 185 3.88 16.06 7.94
N GLN A 186 3.09 16.53 6.96
CA GLN A 186 1.64 16.38 6.98
C GLN A 186 1.23 14.92 6.81
N ALA A 187 1.86 14.19 5.89
CA ALA A 187 1.63 12.76 5.70
C ALA A 187 1.94 11.97 6.98
N GLU A 188 3.11 12.20 7.62
CA GLU A 188 3.46 11.55 8.89
C GLU A 188 2.43 11.83 9.98
N ARG A 189 1.99 13.09 10.13
CA ARG A 189 0.99 13.47 11.14
C ARG A 189 -0.33 12.72 10.94
N ILE A 190 -0.80 12.62 9.68
CA ILE A 190 -2.05 11.91 9.36
C ILE A 190 -1.90 10.41 9.60
N MET A 191 -0.80 9.79 9.15
CA MET A 191 -0.52 8.36 9.37
C MET A 191 -0.47 8.04 10.87
N LYS A 192 0.20 8.88 11.68
CA LYS A 192 0.27 8.74 13.14
C LYS A 192 -1.09 8.91 13.82
N ALA A 193 -1.95 9.78 13.30
CA ALA A 193 -3.30 9.95 13.85
C ALA A 193 -4.18 8.73 13.54
N ARG A 194 -4.09 8.18 12.33
CA ARG A 194 -4.83 6.96 11.93
C ARG A 194 -4.41 5.74 12.76
N GLN A 195 -3.10 5.56 13.02
CA GLN A 195 -2.59 4.47 13.88
C GLN A 195 -3.04 4.53 15.35
N LYS A 196 -3.60 5.65 15.81
CA LYS A 196 -4.08 5.80 17.21
C LYS A 196 -5.58 5.57 17.36
N ASN A 197 -6.31 5.64 16.25
CA ASN A 197 -7.75 5.51 16.21
C ASN A 197 -8.09 4.18 15.53
N ASP A 198 -7.71 3.04 16.12
CA ASP A 198 -8.07 1.69 15.64
C ASP A 198 -9.61 1.53 15.65
N ASP A 199 -10.30 2.21 14.74
CA ASP A 199 -11.72 2.09 14.46
C ASP A 199 -11.89 1.10 13.29
N GLU A 200 -12.78 0.13 13.51
CA GLU A 200 -12.97 -1.17 12.87
C GLU A 200 -13.48 -1.18 11.42
N ASP A 201 -13.56 -0.03 10.74
CA ASP A 201 -14.11 0.04 9.38
C ASP A 201 -13.01 -0.18 8.34
N GLY A 202 -12.64 -1.45 8.17
CA GLY A 202 -11.58 -1.97 7.30
C GLY A 202 -11.73 -1.74 5.78
N GLU A 203 -12.47 -0.73 5.33
CA GLU A 203 -12.53 -0.35 3.91
C GLU A 203 -11.48 0.71 3.56
N GLY A 204 -10.27 0.24 3.28
CA GLY A 204 -9.11 1.08 2.94
C GLY A 204 -7.78 0.60 3.55
N SER A 205 -7.83 -0.49 4.33
CA SER A 205 -6.69 -1.11 5.01
C SER A 205 -5.52 -1.48 4.07
N PHE A 206 -5.78 -1.60 2.76
CA PHE A 206 -4.78 -1.96 1.75
C PHE A 206 -3.62 -0.95 1.59
N TYR A 207 -3.84 0.36 1.81
CA TYR A 207 -2.85 1.39 1.42
C TYR A 207 -2.19 2.14 2.58
N ILE A 208 -2.77 2.17 3.79
CA ILE A 208 -2.40 3.18 4.81
C ILE A 208 -1.28 2.71 5.74
N ALA A 209 -1.17 1.40 6.01
CA ALA A 209 -0.16 0.88 6.94
C ALA A 209 1.24 0.71 6.31
N ASN A 210 1.32 0.55 4.98
CA ASN A 210 2.54 0.12 4.30
C ASN A 210 3.48 1.23 3.80
N GLU A 211 3.11 2.50 3.87
CA GLU A 211 3.94 3.59 3.28
C GLU A 211 4.52 4.56 4.33
N THR A 212 4.23 4.34 5.61
CA THR A 212 4.83 5.12 6.70
C THR A 212 6.38 5.10 6.67
N PRO A 213 7.05 3.96 6.38
CA PRO A 213 8.50 3.92 6.29
C PRO A 213 9.06 4.75 5.13
N ASP A 214 8.34 4.84 4.01
CA ASP A 214 8.71 5.71 2.89
C ASP A 214 8.70 7.18 3.32
N VAL A 215 7.67 7.63 4.04
CA VAL A 215 7.58 9.01 4.54
C VAL A 215 8.71 9.32 5.51
N TRP A 216 9.00 8.42 6.46
CA TRP A 216 10.13 8.59 7.37
C TRP A 216 11.46 8.64 6.63
N PHE A 217 11.67 7.81 5.61
CA PHE A 217 12.87 7.87 4.79
C PHE A 217 13.03 9.24 4.12
N ARG A 218 11.95 9.83 3.56
CA ARG A 218 12.01 11.18 2.98
C ARG A 218 12.32 12.24 4.03
N LEU A 219 11.72 12.16 5.22
CA LEU A 219 12.02 13.09 6.31
C LEU A 219 13.49 12.98 6.74
N GLY A 220 14.04 11.76 6.83
CA GLY A 220 15.46 11.52 7.05
C GLY A 220 16.34 12.18 5.98
N GLU A 221 15.98 12.04 4.69
CA GLU A 221 16.69 12.73 3.60
C GLU A 221 16.59 14.26 3.71
N CYS A 222 15.46 14.79 4.18
CA CYS A 222 15.28 16.24 4.33
C CYS A 222 16.20 16.81 5.40
N TYR A 223 16.24 16.19 6.57
CA TYR A 223 17.12 16.61 7.66
C TYR A 223 18.60 16.35 7.34
N GLN A 224 18.95 15.27 6.64
CA GLN A 224 20.34 14.99 6.28
C GLN A 224 20.92 16.02 5.29
N LYS A 225 20.09 16.54 4.37
CA LYS A 225 20.55 17.32 3.20
C LYS A 225 19.99 18.74 3.15
N GLY A 226 19.31 19.18 4.20
CA GLY A 226 18.70 20.51 4.28
C GLY A 226 17.57 20.75 3.27
N ILE A 227 16.80 19.71 2.90
CA ILE A 227 15.74 19.83 1.88
C ILE A 227 14.50 20.46 2.53
N GLY A 228 14.37 21.78 2.39
CA GLY A 228 13.22 22.53 2.90
C GLY A 228 13.20 22.76 4.41
N VAL A 229 14.26 22.34 5.11
CA VAL A 229 14.50 22.49 6.55
C VAL A 229 16.01 22.66 6.75
N ASP A 230 16.45 23.20 7.89
CA ASP A 230 17.87 23.23 8.24
C ASP A 230 18.39 21.80 8.43
N GLU A 231 19.67 21.59 8.13
CA GLU A 231 20.32 20.30 8.35
C GLU A 231 20.32 19.92 9.84
N ASP A 232 19.91 18.69 10.11
CA ASP A 232 19.88 18.13 11.47
C ASP A 232 20.20 16.64 11.40
N ILE A 233 21.46 16.31 11.64
CA ILE A 233 21.98 14.94 11.55
C ILE A 233 21.35 14.03 12.62
N TYR A 234 20.94 14.57 13.77
CA TYR A 234 20.28 13.79 14.83
C TYR A 234 18.84 13.42 14.45
N GLU A 235 18.06 14.37 13.92
CA GLU A 235 16.73 14.07 13.38
C GLU A 235 16.81 13.16 12.15
N ALA A 236 17.81 13.35 11.28
CA ALA A 236 18.04 12.45 10.16
C ALA A 236 18.23 10.99 10.62
N LEU A 237 19.11 10.76 11.61
CA LEU A 237 19.33 9.43 12.18
C LEU A 237 18.04 8.85 12.74
N ARG A 238 17.31 9.65 13.52
CA ARG A 238 16.06 9.22 14.14
C ARG A 238 15.03 8.78 13.10
N TYR A 239 14.88 9.50 11.99
CA TYR A 239 13.95 9.13 10.94
C TYR A 239 14.41 7.91 10.14
N TYR A 240 15.71 7.75 9.87
CA TYR A 240 16.21 6.54 9.22
C TYR A 240 16.00 5.29 10.07
N GLN A 241 16.22 5.35 11.38
CA GLN A 241 15.94 4.23 12.29
C GLN A 241 14.46 3.83 12.28
N LYS A 242 13.54 4.81 12.31
CA LYS A 242 12.10 4.54 12.19
C LYS A 242 11.78 3.84 10.86
N ALA A 243 12.34 4.36 9.75
CA ALA A 243 12.15 3.81 8.42
C ALA A 243 12.70 2.37 8.32
N GLU A 244 13.89 2.10 8.87
CA GLU A 244 14.49 0.76 8.88
C GLU A 244 13.59 -0.24 9.59
N ILE A 245 13.17 0.05 10.83
CA ILE A 245 12.27 -0.82 11.60
C ILE A 245 10.97 -1.08 10.83
N GLY A 246 10.40 -0.04 10.23
CA GLY A 246 9.18 -0.16 9.45
C GLY A 246 9.34 -1.04 8.21
N PHE A 247 10.41 -0.85 7.43
CA PHE A 247 10.69 -1.70 6.27
C PHE A 247 11.04 -3.14 6.67
N MET A 248 11.73 -3.36 7.78
CA MET A 248 12.03 -4.71 8.29
C MET A 248 10.74 -5.48 8.63
N LYS A 249 9.78 -4.82 9.30
CA LYS A 249 8.48 -5.41 9.62
C LYS A 249 7.75 -5.87 8.35
N GLN A 250 7.72 -5.03 7.32
CA GLN A 250 7.09 -5.37 6.03
C GLN A 250 7.76 -6.56 5.34
N VAL A 251 9.10 -6.65 5.39
CA VAL A 251 9.82 -7.80 4.85
C VAL A 251 9.49 -9.08 5.62
N GLN A 252 9.34 -9.00 6.94
CA GLN A 252 8.92 -10.13 7.78
C GLN A 252 7.48 -10.58 7.48
N GLU A 253 6.61 -9.64 7.10
CA GLU A 253 5.23 -9.88 6.65
C GLU A 253 5.14 -10.36 5.19
N GLY A 254 6.27 -10.55 4.50
CA GLY A 254 6.33 -11.10 3.14
C GLY A 254 6.32 -10.06 2.02
N ASN A 255 6.27 -8.76 2.33
CA ASN A 255 6.41 -7.70 1.34
C ASN A 255 7.88 -7.51 0.96
N PHE A 256 8.34 -8.27 -0.03
CA PHE A 256 9.74 -8.20 -0.48
C PHE A 256 10.03 -7.05 -1.44
N MET A 257 9.02 -6.30 -1.89
CA MET A 257 9.19 -5.17 -2.81
C MET A 257 9.95 -4.01 -2.16
N VAL A 258 9.94 -3.92 -0.82
CA VAL A 258 10.60 -2.85 -0.06
C VAL A 258 12.08 -3.11 0.25
N LYS A 259 12.63 -4.29 -0.09
CA LYS A 259 14.04 -4.64 0.18
C LYS A 259 15.03 -3.61 -0.35
N LYS A 260 14.75 -3.03 -1.53
CA LYS A 260 15.61 -1.97 -2.10
C LYS A 260 15.61 -0.70 -1.25
N MET A 261 14.45 -0.33 -0.70
CA MET A 261 14.31 0.82 0.18
C MET A 261 14.92 0.56 1.55
N LEU A 262 14.76 -0.65 2.11
CA LEU A 262 15.44 -1.08 3.33
C LEU A 262 16.96 -0.94 3.20
N ASN A 263 17.56 -1.53 2.16
CA ASN A 263 19.01 -1.44 1.93
C ASN A 263 19.48 0.01 1.77
N ARG A 264 18.69 0.85 1.08
CA ARG A 264 19.01 2.28 0.95
C ARG A 264 18.95 2.99 2.29
N THR A 265 17.96 2.66 3.13
CA THR A 265 17.78 3.25 4.47
C THR A 265 18.97 2.92 5.35
N ILE A 266 19.35 1.64 5.42
CA ILE A 266 20.53 1.18 6.19
C ILE A 266 21.79 1.93 5.76
N LYS A 267 22.01 2.06 4.44
CA LYS A 267 23.18 2.79 3.93
C LYS A 267 23.19 4.26 4.33
N GLN A 268 22.04 4.94 4.28
CA GLN A 268 21.93 6.35 4.68
C GLN A 268 22.12 6.51 6.18
N GLU A 269 21.59 5.58 6.98
CA GLU A 269 21.82 5.54 8.42
C GLU A 269 23.32 5.38 8.76
N GLU A 270 24.03 4.48 8.08
CA GLU A 270 25.48 4.31 8.25
C GLU A 270 26.28 5.57 7.88
N GLU A 271 25.82 6.33 6.89
CA GLU A 271 26.44 7.60 6.50
C GLU A 271 26.23 8.67 7.58
N VAL A 272 24.99 8.84 8.05
CA VAL A 272 24.65 9.76 9.13
C VAL A 272 25.41 9.42 10.42
N ARG A 273 25.51 8.13 10.77
CA ARG A 273 26.28 7.69 11.94
C ARG A 273 27.77 8.01 11.81
N ARG A 274 28.35 7.92 10.62
CA ARG A 274 29.74 8.32 10.38
C ARG A 274 29.94 9.82 10.59
N VAL A 275 29.05 10.64 10.05
CA VAL A 275 29.08 12.10 10.28
C VAL A 275 28.99 12.42 11.79
N LEU A 276 28.09 11.77 12.52
CA LEU A 276 28.00 11.94 13.97
C LEU A 276 29.28 11.54 14.70
N LEU A 277 29.92 10.44 14.30
CA LEU A 277 31.18 10.01 14.91
C LEU A 277 32.31 11.02 14.66
N ASP A 278 32.31 11.69 13.51
CA ASP A 278 33.30 12.74 13.18
C ASP A 278 33.00 14.05 13.93
N GLU A 279 31.72 14.39 14.12
CA GLU A 279 31.28 15.61 14.85
C GLU A 279 31.35 15.46 16.37
N MET A 280 31.23 14.24 16.90
CA MET A 280 31.41 13.97 18.32
C MET A 280 32.90 13.90 18.63
N PRO A 281 33.48 14.87 19.36
CA PRO A 281 34.87 14.76 19.80
C PRO A 281 35.03 13.46 20.59
N GLU A 282 36.22 12.85 20.54
CA GLU A 282 36.55 11.71 21.41
C GLU A 282 35.99 12.00 22.80
N MET A 283 35.12 11.11 23.30
CA MET A 283 34.45 11.25 24.61
C MET A 283 35.45 11.09 25.77
N ASN A 284 36.63 11.69 25.65
CA ASN A 284 37.67 11.75 26.66
C ASN A 284 37.12 12.41 27.94
N TRP A 285 36.15 13.31 27.83
CA TRP A 285 35.37 13.81 28.97
C TRP A 285 34.57 12.70 29.68
N ALA A 286 34.02 11.72 28.95
CA ALA A 286 33.32 10.59 29.58
C ALA A 286 34.31 9.68 30.32
N LYS A 287 35.54 9.51 29.81
CA LYS A 287 36.62 8.78 30.52
C LYS A 287 36.99 9.48 31.84
N GLU A 288 37.00 10.81 31.87
CA GLU A 288 37.30 11.61 33.07
C GLU A 288 36.16 11.63 34.09
N TYR A 289 34.90 11.73 33.66
CA TYR A 289 33.75 11.94 34.55
C TYR A 289 33.02 10.67 34.99
N THR A 290 33.19 9.54 34.29
CA THR A 290 32.48 8.28 34.62
C THR A 290 33.35 7.25 35.33
N GLY A 291 34.66 7.50 35.45
CA GLY A 291 35.59 6.57 36.11
C GLY A 291 35.91 5.29 35.30
N TYR A 292 35.33 5.12 34.12
CA TYR A 292 35.65 4.02 33.22
C TYR A 292 36.94 4.34 32.44
N LYS A 293 38.06 3.74 32.87
CA LYS A 293 39.39 3.91 32.26
C LYS A 293 39.54 3.30 30.86
N THR A 294 38.54 2.56 30.39
CA THR A 294 38.55 1.91 29.09
C THR A 294 37.15 1.94 28.49
N LEU A 295 36.98 2.78 27.46
CA LEU A 295 36.08 2.55 26.34
C LEU A 295 36.98 2.22 25.14
#